data_AF-A0A9X4C326-F1
#
_entry.id   AF-A0A9X4C326-F1
#
_cell.length_a   1.000
_cell.length_b   1.000
_cell.length_c   1.000
_cell.angle_alpha   90.00
_cell.angle_beta   90.00
_cell.angle_gamma   90.00
#
_symmetry.space_group_name_H-M   'P 1'
#
loop_
_entity.id
_entity.type
_entity.pdbx_description
1 polymer ?
#
loop_
_entity_poly.entity_id
_entity_poly.type
_entity_poly.pdbx_seq_one_letter_code
_entity_poly.pdbx_strand_id
1 'polypeptide(L)'
;MGRKLLLFLALAAAASFATGNYWIIAVALLVEFGVVLLVVPVINNRCNMQYMADLRKLNRGNMDLQSGWVKKPWQHDEGECMRQKEILAAKIEAYAVESAAWRKKSIE
;
A
#
# COMPACT_ATOMS: atom_id res chain seq x y z
N MET A 1 -9.27 -20.07 12.60
CA MET A 1 -9.41 -19.42 13.93
C MET A 1 -10.02 -20.34 15.00
N GLY A 2 -11.02 -21.19 14.68
CA GLY A 2 -11.73 -22.00 15.69
C GLY A 2 -10.88 -22.94 16.58
N ARG A 3 -9.80 -23.54 16.07
CA ARG A 3 -8.94 -24.44 16.88
C ARG A 3 -8.15 -23.72 17.98
N LYS A 4 -7.77 -22.46 17.78
CA LYS A 4 -7.09 -21.65 18.80
C LYS A 4 -8.06 -21.20 19.90
N LEU A 5 -9.29 -20.87 19.51
CA LEU A 5 -10.36 -20.48 20.43
C LEU A 5 -10.73 -21.62 21.39
N LEU A 6 -10.82 -22.85 20.88
CA LEU A 6 -11.10 -24.04 21.71
C LEU A 6 -9.98 -24.32 22.72
N LEU A 7 -8.72 -24.15 22.33
CA LEU A 7 -7.57 -24.32 23.24
C LEU A 7 -7.56 -23.25 24.33
N PHE A 8 -7.86 -21.99 23.97
CA PHE A 8 -7.98 -20.90 24.94
C PHE A 8 -9.13 -21.10 25.92
N LEU A 9 -10.30 -21.52 25.44
CA LEU A 9 -11.45 -21.83 26.30
C LEU A 9 -11.15 -23.00 27.25
N ALA A 10 -10.49 -24.05 26.76
CA ALA A 10 -10.11 -25.19 27.57
C ALA A 10 -9.13 -24.80 28.69
N LEU A 11 -8.16 -23.93 28.38
CA LEU A 11 -7.20 -23.41 29.36
C LEU A 11 -7.90 -22.51 30.41
N ALA A 12 -8.80 -21.63 29.98
CA ALA A 12 -9.58 -20.77 30.86
C ALA A 12 -10.52 -21.59 31.78
N ALA A 13 -11.13 -22.65 31.25
CA ALA A 13 -11.96 -23.57 32.03
C ALA A 13 -11.14 -24.35 33.07
N ALA A 14 -9.95 -24.83 32.70
CA ALA A 14 -9.04 -25.51 33.63
C ALA A 14 -8.56 -24.58 34.75
N ALA A 15 -8.21 -23.32 34.42
CA ALA A 15 -7.82 -22.32 35.40
C ALA A 15 -8.99 -21.96 36.33
N SER A 16 -10.19 -21.77 35.78
CA SER A 16 -11.41 -21.50 36.55
C SER A 16 -11.76 -22.63 37.53
N PHE A 17 -11.57 -23.89 37.12
CA PHE A 17 -11.80 -25.05 37.97
C PHE A 17 -10.75 -25.17 39.09
N ALA A 18 -9.48 -24.91 38.76
CA ALA A 18 -8.38 -24.96 39.73
C ALA A 18 -8.47 -23.86 40.81
N THR A 19 -8.97 -22.68 40.47
CA THR A 19 -9.05 -21.55 41.41
C THR A 19 -10.45 -21.36 42.02
N GLY A 20 -11.45 -22.14 41.59
CA GLY A 20 -12.86 -21.97 41.98
C GLY A 20 -13.47 -20.63 41.55
N ASN A 21 -12.83 -19.93 40.61
CA ASN A 21 -13.14 -18.52 40.32
C ASN A 21 -13.66 -18.36 38.88
N TYR A 22 -14.98 -18.36 38.76
CA TYR A 22 -15.70 -18.40 37.48
C TYR A 22 -15.57 -17.13 36.62
N TRP A 23 -15.10 -16.03 37.20
CA TRP A 23 -14.84 -14.77 36.50
C TRP A 23 -13.79 -14.90 35.40
N ILE A 24 -12.89 -15.88 35.51
CA ILE A 24 -11.81 -16.12 34.54
C ILE A 24 -12.39 -16.44 33.14
N ILE A 25 -13.49 -17.19 33.08
CA ILE A 25 -14.15 -17.54 31.81
C ILE A 25 -14.78 -16.30 31.17
N ALA A 26 -15.43 -15.44 31.97
CA ALA A 26 -16.06 -14.21 31.50
C ALA A 26 -15.02 -13.21 30.95
N VAL A 27 -13.88 -13.07 31.63
CA VAL A 27 -12.78 -12.19 31.17
C VAL A 27 -12.14 -12.73 29.89
N ALA A 28 -11.94 -14.05 29.79
CA ALA A 28 -11.39 -14.67 28.58
C ALA A 28 -12.29 -14.44 27.34
N LEU A 29 -13.61 -14.54 27.52
CA LEU A 29 -14.58 -14.23 26.46
C LEU A 29 -14.53 -12.74 26.07
N LEU A 30 -14.50 -11.82 27.06
CA LEU A 30 -14.42 -10.38 26.78
C LEU A 30 -13.17 -9.99 25.98
N VAL A 31 -12.02 -10.58 26.28
CA VAL A 31 -10.77 -10.32 25.56
C VAL A 31 -10.85 -10.82 24.12
N GLU A 32 -11.33 -12.04 23.90
CA GLU A 32 -11.50 -12.60 22.55
C GLU A 32 -12.51 -11.79 21.71
N PHE A 33 -13.66 -11.43 22.29
CA PHE A 33 -14.65 -10.58 21.61
C PHE A 33 -14.09 -9.19 21.28
N GLY A 34 -13.34 -8.57 22.21
CA GLY A 34 -12.69 -7.27 21.97
C GLY A 34 -11.66 -7.32 20.85
N VAL A 35 -10.87 -8.40 20.78
CA VAL A 35 -9.89 -8.60 19.69
C VAL A 35 -10.59 -8.79 18.35
N VAL A 36 -11.64 -9.62 18.29
CA VAL A 36 -12.40 -9.84 17.05
C VAL A 36 -13.05 -8.53 16.57
N LEU A 37 -13.68 -7.77 17.47
CA LEU A 37 -14.33 -6.51 17.14
C LEU A 37 -13.34 -5.41 16.69
N LEU A 38 -12.09 -5.45 17.10
CA LEU A 38 -11.07 -4.49 16.64
C LEU A 38 -10.36 -4.96 15.37
N VAL A 39 -10.01 -6.24 15.29
CA VAL A 39 -9.18 -6.79 14.21
C VAL A 39 -9.99 -6.97 12.93
N VAL A 40 -11.23 -7.46 13.02
CA VAL A 40 -12.07 -7.72 11.84
C VAL A 40 -12.36 -6.45 11.03
N PRO A 41 -12.84 -5.32 11.61
CA PRO A 41 -13.08 -4.12 10.83
C PRO A 41 -11.81 -3.48 10.30
N VAL A 42 -10.69 -3.56 11.02
CA VAL A 42 -9.39 -3.03 10.53
C VAL A 42 -8.90 -3.81 9.31
N ILE A 43 -8.98 -5.14 9.35
CA ILE A 43 -8.62 -5.99 8.20
C ILE A 43 -9.59 -5.73 7.04
N ASN A 44 -10.90 -5.69 7.33
CA ASN A 44 -11.92 -5.47 6.31
C ASN A 44 -11.76 -4.09 5.63
N ASN A 45 -11.41 -3.05 6.40
CA ASN A 45 -11.14 -1.71 5.86
C ASN A 45 -9.86 -1.68 5.01
N ARG A 46 -8.79 -2.37 5.43
CA ARG A 46 -7.57 -2.51 4.60
C ARG A 46 -7.84 -3.24 3.29
N CYS A 47 -8.56 -4.36 3.35
CA CYS A 47 -8.94 -5.13 2.16
C CYS A 47 -9.84 -4.31 1.24
N ASN A 48 -10.80 -3.55 1.78
CA ASN A 48 -11.69 -2.69 1.01
C ASN A 48 -10.90 -1.55 0.32
N MET A 49 -9.93 -0.94 1.02
CA MET A 49 -9.06 0.08 0.41
C MET A 49 -8.21 -0.49 -0.73
N GLN A 50 -7.62 -1.68 -0.56
CA GLN A 50 -6.88 -2.36 -1.62
C GLN A 50 -7.77 -2.72 -2.81
N TYR A 51 -8.95 -3.28 -2.54
CA TYR A 51 -9.93 -3.62 -3.57
C TYR A 51 -10.38 -2.40 -4.36
N MET A 52 -10.67 -1.28 -3.69
CA MET A 52 -11.02 -0.01 -4.35
C MET A 52 -9.86 0.58 -5.15
N ALA A 53 -8.62 0.39 -4.72
CA ALA A 53 -7.44 0.83 -5.47
C ALA A 53 -7.25 0.01 -6.76
N ASP A 54 -7.47 -1.31 -6.71
CA ASP A 54 -7.38 -2.19 -7.86
C ASP A 54 -8.53 -1.97 -8.85
N LEU A 55 -9.75 -1.72 -8.37
CA LEU A 55 -10.87 -1.30 -9.24
C LEU A 55 -10.57 0.01 -9.98
N ARG A 56 -9.91 0.99 -9.34
CA ARG A 56 -9.49 2.23 -10.02
C ARG A 56 -8.40 2.00 -11.07
N LYS A 57 -7.52 1.01 -10.90
CA LYS A 57 -6.52 0.64 -11.91
C LYS A 57 -7.18 -0.05 -13.10
N LEU A 58 -8.08 -1.01 -12.84
CA LEU A 58 -8.84 -1.71 -13.87
C LEU A 58 -9.71 -0.76 -14.68
N ASN A 59 -10.42 0.17 -14.03
CA ASN A 59 -11.23 1.15 -14.74
C ASN A 59 -10.40 2.11 -15.59
N ARG A 60 -9.18 2.48 -15.18
CA ARG A 60 -8.27 3.26 -16.04
C ARG A 60 -7.84 2.48 -17.28
N GLY A 61 -7.38 1.24 -17.09
CA GLY A 61 -7.00 0.38 -18.22
C GLY A 61 -8.16 0.10 -19.18
N ASN A 62 -9.38 -0.08 -18.66
CA ASN A 62 -10.56 -0.27 -19.50
C ASN A 62 -11.01 1.02 -20.20
N MET A 63 -10.87 2.20 -19.58
CA MET A 63 -11.11 3.46 -20.28
C MET A 63 -10.10 3.65 -21.41
N ASP A 64 -8.83 3.32 -21.22
CA ASP A 64 -7.82 3.39 -22.28
C ASP A 64 -8.12 2.41 -23.44
N LEU A 65 -8.66 1.22 -23.13
CA LEU A 65 -8.97 0.17 -24.11
C LEU A 65 -10.31 0.35 -24.84
N GLN A 66 -11.38 0.78 -24.17
CA GLN A 66 -12.72 0.89 -24.76
C GLN A 66 -12.98 2.20 -25.50
N SER A 67 -12.29 3.28 -25.14
CA SER A 67 -12.74 4.61 -25.52
C SER A 67 -12.10 5.13 -26.82
N GLY A 68 -11.09 4.46 -27.39
CA GLY A 68 -10.32 5.04 -28.48
C GLY A 68 -9.72 6.40 -28.11
N TRP A 69 -9.54 6.69 -26.81
CA TRP A 69 -8.90 7.90 -26.33
C TRP A 69 -7.43 7.84 -26.70
N VAL A 70 -7.13 8.32 -27.90
CA VAL A 70 -5.79 8.71 -28.27
C VAL A 70 -5.39 9.85 -27.34
N LYS A 71 -4.51 9.55 -26.39
CA LYS A 71 -3.88 10.52 -25.50
C LYS A 71 -3.49 11.75 -26.30
N LYS A 72 -4.10 12.89 -25.98
CA LYS A 72 -3.79 14.13 -26.71
C LYS A 72 -2.32 14.48 -26.47
N PRO A 73 -1.60 15.06 -27.45
CA PRO A 73 -0.14 15.27 -27.34
C PRO A 73 0.28 16.12 -26.14
N TRP A 74 -0.64 16.89 -25.55
CA TRP A 74 -0.42 17.75 -24.39
C TRP A 74 -0.79 17.10 -23.05
N GLN A 75 -1.45 15.94 -23.05
CA GLN A 75 -1.69 15.16 -21.83
C GLN A 75 -0.46 14.31 -21.58
N HIS A 76 0.33 14.67 -20.57
CA HIS A 76 1.43 13.85 -20.07
C HIS A 76 1.05 13.33 -18.68
N ASP A 77 1.30 12.05 -18.45
CA ASP A 77 1.16 11.50 -17.10
C ASP A 77 2.31 12.01 -16.24
N GLU A 78 2.12 12.11 -14.93
CA GLU A 78 3.16 12.60 -14.00
C GLU A 78 4.48 11.85 -14.16
N GLY A 79 4.42 10.54 -14.45
CA GLY A 79 5.59 9.71 -14.72
C GLY A 79 6.32 10.07 -16.02
N GLU A 80 5.59 10.46 -17.09
CA GLU A 80 6.20 10.93 -18.34
C GLU A 80 6.83 12.31 -18.16
N CYS A 81 6.18 13.19 -17.40
CA CYS A 81 6.71 14.51 -17.08
C CYS A 81 8.04 14.41 -16.32
N MET A 82 8.11 13.52 -15.31
CA MET A 82 9.36 13.27 -14.56
C MET A 82 10.46 12.72 -15.47
N ARG A 83 10.14 11.75 -16.31
CA ARG A 83 11.10 11.15 -17.25
C ARG A 83 11.63 12.16 -18.26
N GLN A 84 10.79 13.05 -18.77
CA GLN A 84 11.23 14.12 -19.67
C GLN A 84 12.11 15.16 -18.96
N LYS A 85 11.81 15.51 -17.71
CA LYS A 85 12.65 16.40 -16.90
C LYS A 85 14.04 15.82 -16.66
N GLU A 86 14.13 14.52 -16.36
CA GLU A 86 15.41 13.82 -16.20
C GLU A 86 16.24 13.82 -17.49
N ILE A 87 15.60 13.56 -18.64
CA ILE A 87 16.26 13.61 -19.95
C ILE A 87 16.76 15.03 -20.27
N LEU A 88 15.97 16.06 -19.93
CA LEU A 88 16.35 17.45 -20.15
C LEU A 88 17.53 17.84 -19.25
N ALA A 89 17.51 17.44 -17.98
CA ALA A 89 18.62 17.68 -17.05
C ALA A 89 19.93 17.04 -17.56
N ALA A 90 19.88 15.78 -18.02
CA ALA A 90 21.04 15.10 -18.59
C ALA A 90 21.60 15.81 -19.83
N LYS A 91 20.74 16.35 -20.70
CA LYS A 91 21.17 17.14 -21.87
C LYS A 91 21.85 18.44 -21.48
N ILE A 92 21.35 19.12 -20.44
CA ILE A 92 21.95 20.36 -19.93
C ILE A 92 23.34 20.07 -19.34
N GLU A 93 23.48 18.99 -18.58
CA GLU A 93 24.77 18.58 -18.02
C GLU A 93 25.78 18.22 -19.11
N ALA A 94 25.37 17.46 -20.13
CA ALA A 94 26.23 17.13 -21.26
C ALA A 94 26.71 18.40 -22.00
N TYR A 95 25.79 19.34 -22.26
CA TYR A 95 26.14 20.60 -22.91
C TYR A 95 27.07 21.49 -22.07
N ALA A 96 26.89 21.50 -20.75
CA ALA A 96 27.78 22.22 -19.84
C ALA A 96 29.20 21.66 -19.86
N VAL A 97 29.35 20.33 -19.92
CA VAL A 97 30.65 19.66 -20.03
C VAL A 97 31.32 19.97 -21.38
N GLU A 98 30.59 19.89 -22.49
CA GLU A 98 31.11 20.25 -23.80
C GLU A 98 31.55 21.72 -23.84
N SER A 99 30.72 22.63 -23.34
CA SER A 99 31.03 24.06 -23.29
C SER A 99 32.28 24.36 -22.46
N ALA A 100 32.48 23.65 -21.35
CA ALA A 100 33.69 23.77 -20.52
C ALA A 100 34.95 23.25 -21.24
N ALA A 101 34.83 22.16 -22.00
CA ALA A 101 35.91 21.63 -22.83
C ALA A 101 36.29 22.59 -23.96
N TRP A 102 35.30 23.20 -24.62
CA TRP A 102 35.51 24.22 -25.66
C TRP A 102 36.22 25.48 -25.13
N ARG A 103 35.87 25.96 -23.93
CA ARG A 103 36.57 27.10 -23.30
C ARG A 103 38.02 26.79 -22.97
N LYS A 104 38.36 25.58 -22.54
CA LYS A 104 39.76 25.21 -22.29
C LYS A 104 40.58 25.20 -23.57
N LYS A 105 40.00 24.67 -24.65
CA LYS A 105 40.64 24.57 -25.97
C LYS A 105 40.80 25.91 -26.69
N SER A 106 40.04 26.94 -26.32
CA SER A 106 40.18 28.31 -26.85
C SER A 106 41.14 29.20 -26.06
N ILE A 107 41.65 28.72 -24.93
CA ILE A 107 42.61 29.43 -24.06
C ILE A 107 44.05 28.92 -24.30
N GLU A 108 44.21 27.72 -24.86
CA GLU A 108 45.46 27.21 -25.46
C GLU A 108 45.67 27.75 -26.88
#